data_AF-A0A094X4P9-F1
#
_entry.id   AF-A0A094X4P9-F1
#
_cell.length_a   1.000
_cell.length_b   1.000
_cell.length_c   1.000
_cell.angle_alpha   90.00
_cell.angle_beta   90.00
_cell.angle_gamma   90.00
#
_symmetry.space_group_name_H-M   'P 1'
#
loop_
_entity.id
_entity.type
_entity.pdbx_description
1 polymer ?
#
loop_
_entity_poly.entity_id
_entity_poly.type
_entity_poly.pdbx_seq_one_letter_code
_entity_poly.pdbx_strand_id
1 'polypeptide(L)' 'MNPPVPDFTQPGFLKGKSDSYLFHLISNGIEDMPGWSDKLAPGQITDVLHYLRSLAGPSGDTRPPSPDRFSGE' A
#
# COMPACT_ATOMS: atom_id res chain seq x y z
N MET A 1 -18.53 11.86 12.36
CA MET A 1 -18.02 10.50 12.62
C MET A 1 -16.75 10.35 11.83
N ASN A 2 -15.64 9.99 12.46
CA ASN A 2 -14.42 9.69 11.71
C ASN A 2 -14.61 8.35 10.99
N PRO A 3 -14.07 8.23 9.75
CA PRO A 3 -14.15 6.99 9.01
C PRO A 3 -13.44 5.85 9.78
N PRO A 4 -13.90 4.60 9.63
CA PRO A 4 -13.20 3.47 10.22
C PRO A 4 -11.77 3.37 9.69
N VAL A 5 -10.85 2.89 10.53
CA VAL A 5 -9.46 2.66 10.14
C VAL A 5 -9.45 1.76 8.89
N PRO A 6 -8.78 2.18 7.80
CA PRO A 6 -8.71 1.37 6.58
C PRO A 6 -8.04 0.02 6.80
N ASP A 7 -8.52 -1.00 6.09
CA ASP A 7 -7.83 -2.29 6.00
C ASP A 7 -6.70 -2.20 4.97
N PHE A 8 -5.46 -2.13 5.46
CA PHE A 8 -4.25 -2.05 4.64
C PHE A 8 -3.90 -3.37 3.93
N THR A 9 -4.57 -4.48 4.26
CA THR A 9 -4.40 -5.75 3.53
C THR A 9 -5.18 -5.80 2.23
N GLN A 10 -6.15 -4.88 2.04
CA GLN A 10 -6.90 -4.78 0.79
C GLN A 10 -6.07 -4.07 -0.29
N PRO A 11 -5.68 -4.73 -1.40
CA PRO A 11 -4.82 -4.12 -2.42
C PRO A 11 -5.45 -2.88 -3.06
N GLY A 12 -6.79 -2.80 -3.10
CA GLY A 12 -7.50 -1.65 -3.63
C GLY A 12 -7.27 -0.35 -2.86
N PHE A 13 -7.00 -0.41 -1.55
CA PHE A 13 -6.88 0.79 -0.72
C PHE A 13 -5.57 1.56 -0.96
N LEU A 14 -4.45 0.84 -1.04
CA LEU A 14 -3.13 1.44 -1.23
C LEU A 14 -2.78 1.72 -2.70
N LYS A 15 -3.37 0.99 -3.67
CA LYS A 15 -3.05 1.12 -5.10
C LYS A 15 -3.25 2.52 -5.66
N GLY A 16 -4.23 3.28 -5.15
CA GLY A 16 -4.53 4.65 -5.59
C GLY A 16 -3.70 5.74 -4.90
N LYS A 17 -2.79 5.38 -3.98
CA LYS A 17 -2.02 6.33 -3.16
C LYS A 17 -0.56 6.30 -3.60
N SER A 18 -0.02 7.48 -3.93
CA SER A 18 1.40 7.63 -4.25
C SER A 18 2.27 7.49 -3.00
N ASP A 19 3.54 7.15 -3.19
CA ASP A 19 4.48 7.06 -2.08
C ASP A 19 4.71 8.41 -1.40
N SER A 20 4.80 9.48 -2.19
CA SER A 20 4.90 10.84 -1.65
C SER A 20 3.71 11.21 -0.76
N TYR A 21 2.50 10.78 -1.14
CA TYR A 21 1.30 11.02 -0.36
C TYR A 21 1.31 10.20 0.94
N LEU A 22 1.62 8.91 0.86
CA LEU A 22 1.72 8.05 2.05
C LEU A 22 2.81 8.52 3.01
N PHE A 23 3.98 8.91 2.48
CA PHE A 23 5.07 9.47 3.24
C PHE A 23 4.62 10.73 3.99
N HIS A 24 3.91 11.63 3.31
CA HIS A 24 3.38 12.85 3.92
C HIS A 24 2.39 12.55 5.05
N LEU A 25 1.48 11.58 4.86
CA LEU A 25 0.52 11.18 5.90
C LEU A 25 1.20 10.53 7.11
N ILE A 26 2.18 9.65 6.90
CA ILE A 26 2.92 9.02 8.01
C ILE A 26 3.73 10.08 8.77
N SER A 27 4.30 11.04 8.05
CA SER A 27 5.10 12.12 8.65
C SER A 27 4.24 13.06 9.50
N ASN A 28 3.15 13.58 8.93
CA ASN A 28 2.39 14.70 9.51
C ASN A 28 1.11 14.26 10.22
N GLY A 29 0.63 13.05 9.97
CA GLY A 29 -0.67 12.57 10.44
C GLY A 29 -1.84 13.05 9.57
N ILE A 30 -3.02 12.53 9.88
CA ILE A 30 -4.31 12.94 9.30
C ILE A 30 -5.44 12.54 10.26
N GLU A 31 -6.32 13.47 10.59
CA GLU A 31 -7.42 13.26 11.55
C GLU A 31 -6.91 12.64 12.87
N ASP A 32 -7.37 11.43 13.23
CA ASP A 32 -6.95 10.71 14.43
C ASP A 32 -5.60 9.97 14.27
N MET A 33 -5.06 9.90 13.06
CA MET A 33 -3.74 9.31 12.81
C MET A 33 -2.66 10.34 13.17
N PRO A 34 -1.83 10.12 14.22
CA PRO A 34 -0.78 11.05 14.58
C PRO A 34 0.35 11.05 13.54
N GLY A 35 1.07 12.17 13.47
CA GLY A 35 2.33 12.27 12.74
C GLY A 35 3.49 11.59 13.47
N TRP A 36 4.43 11.06 12.71
CA TRP A 36 5.58 10.31 13.23
C TRP A 36 6.93 10.95 12.94
N SER A 37 6.98 12.13 12.30
CA SER A 37 8.23 12.83 11.97
C SER A 37 9.07 13.20 13.19
N ASP A 38 8.44 13.36 14.36
CA ASP A 38 9.15 13.67 15.62
C ASP A 38 9.83 12.44 16.25
N LYS A 39 9.50 11.24 15.75
CA LYS A 39 9.96 9.96 16.31
C LYS A 39 10.76 9.12 15.32
N LEU A 40 10.49 9.26 14.03
CA LEU A 40 11.07 8.47 12.96
C LEU A 40 11.86 9.37 12.01
N ALA A 41 13.08 8.94 11.67
CA ALA A 41 13.85 9.57 10.61
C ALA A 41 13.17 9.34 9.24
N PRO A 42 13.42 10.20 8.22
CA PRO A 42 12.83 10.05 6.89
C PRO A 42 13.01 8.66 6.28
N GLY A 43 14.19 8.05 6.44
CA GLY A 43 14.44 6.67 5.98
C GLY A 43 13.52 5.64 6.64
N GLN A 44 13.27 5.77 7.94
CA GLN A 44 12.38 4.88 8.68
C GLN A 44 10.90 5.06 8.28
N ILE A 45 10.50 6.28 7.92
CA ILE A 45 9.15 6.54 7.38
C ILE A 45 8.99 5.84 6.02
N THR A 46 10.02 5.87 5.17
CA THR A 46 10.05 5.10 3.92
C THR A 46 9.96 3.59 4.17
N ASP A 47 10.66 3.07 5.19
CA ASP A 47 10.57 1.65 5.56
C ASP A 47 9.15 1.25 6.01
N VAL A 48 8.50 2.09 6.81
CA VAL A 48 7.10 1.89 7.22
C VAL A 48 6.17 1.88 6.01
N LEU A 49 6.35 2.81 5.09
CA LEU A 49 5.59 2.87 3.84
C LEU A 49 5.75 1.57 3.02
N HIS A 50 6.98 1.08 2.85
CA HIS A 50 7.23 -0.18 2.15
C HIS A 50 6.61 -1.38 2.87
N TYR A 51 6.66 -1.40 4.20
CA TYR A 51 5.97 -2.41 4.99
C TYR A 51 4.46 -2.38 4.73
N LEU A 52 3.81 -1.21 4.77
CA LEU A 52 2.38 -1.08 4.43
C LEU A 52 2.08 -1.62 3.02
N ARG A 53 2.91 -1.32 2.02
CA ARG A 53 2.75 -1.87 0.66
C ARG A 53 2.88 -3.39 0.62
N SER A 54 3.75 -3.97 1.45
CA SER A 54 3.91 -5.42 1.52
C SER A 54 2.68 -6.14 2.08
N LEU A 55 1.87 -5.46 2.92
CA LEU A 55 0.65 -6.03 3.51
C LEU A 55 -0.48 -6.25 2.51
N ALA A 56 -0.54 -5.45 1.44
CA ALA A 56 -1.55 -5.54 0.39
C ALA A 56 -1.49 -6.86 -0.43
N GLY A 57 -0.48 -7.70 -0.18
CA GLY A 57 -0.20 -8.91 -0.93
C GLY A 57 0.30 -8.61 -2.36
N PRO A 58 0.85 -9.60 -3.07
CA PRO A 58 1.05 -9.47 -4.50
C PRO A 58 -0.31 -9.22 -5.12
N SER A 59 -0.48 -8.06 -5.79
CA SER A 59 -1.63 -7.77 -6.63
C SER A 59 -1.94 -9.04 -7.42
N GLY A 60 -3.10 -9.66 -7.19
CA GLY A 60 -3.49 -10.94 -7.78
C GLY A 60 -3.71 -10.91 -9.30
N ASP A 61 -2.89 -10.18 -10.04
CA ASP A 61 -2.65 -10.33 -11.47
C ASP A 61 -1.53 -11.36 -11.67
N THR A 62 -1.72 -12.55 -11.13
CA THR A 62 -1.07 -13.75 -11.64
C THR A 62 -2.18 -14.66 -12.10
N ARG A 63 -2.90 -14.26 -13.15
CA ARG A 63 -3.48 -15.27 -14.04
C ARG A 63 -2.26 -15.93 -14.70
N PRO A 64 -1.94 -17.21 -14.43
CA PRO A 64 -0.94 -17.90 -15.23
C PRO A 64 -1.34 -17.74 -16.70
N PRO A 65 -0.39 -17.49 -17.63
CA PRO A 65 -0.72 -17.44 -19.05
C PRO A 65 -1.51 -18.71 -19.36
N SER A 66 -2.76 -18.53 -19.81
CA SER A 66 -3.56 -19.66 -20.26
C SER A 66 -2.71 -20.38 -21.29
N PRO A 67 -2.46 -21.69 -21.19
CA PRO A 67 -1.73 -22.40 -22.22
C PRO A 67 -2.46 -22.13 -23.53
N ASP A 68 -1.72 -21.50 -24.43
CA ASP A 68 -2.18 -21.07 -25.75
C ASP A 68 -2.82 -22.30 -26.41
N ARG A 69 -4.14 -22.28 -26.60
CA ARG A 69 -4.85 -23.33 -27.34
C ARG A 69 -4.63 -23.11 -28.84
N PHE A 70 -3.39 -23.26 -29.29
CA PHE A 70 -3.03 -23.34 -30.70
C PHE A 70 -1.99 -24.44 -30.89
N SER A 71 -2.46 -25.67 -30.98
CA SER A 71 -1.81 -26.75 -31.72
C SER A 71 -2.83 -27.86 -31.93
N GLY A 72 -3.51 -27.79 -33.06
CA GLY A 72 -4.51 -28.75 -33.49
C GLY A 72 -4.99 -28.38 -34.88
N GLU A 73 -4.46 -29.13 -35.86
CA GLU A 73 -4.87 -29.28 -37.26
C GLU A 73 -4.29 -28.29 -38.30
#